data_AF-A0A661JGC0-F1
#
_entry.id   AF-A0A661JGC0-F1
#
_cell.length_a   1.000
_cell.length_b   1.000
_cell.length_c   1.000
_cell.angle_alpha   90.00
_cell.angle_beta   90.00
_cell.angle_gamma   90.00
#
_symmetry.space_group_name_H-M   'P 1'
#
loop_
_entity.id
_entity.type
_entity.pdbx_description
1 polymer ?
#
loop_
_entity_poly.entity_id
_entity_poly.type
_entity_poly.pdbx_seq_one_letter_code
_entity_poly.pdbx_strand_id
1 'polypeptide(L)'
;MANKTSFYDKYFSNVEGRKRVALKLAQKSKKILSKYHPQLVEIVRRRKNSGKSLRQIYQDLGENPDVLNIGLQLSILSQAEDIRGNK
;
A
#
# COMPACT_ATOMS: atom_id res chain seq x y z
N MET A 1 21.07 18.79 15.08
CA MET A 1 20.37 17.64 14.45
C MET A 1 19.26 18.20 13.59
N ALA A 2 19.38 18.15 12.26
CA ALA A 2 18.37 18.71 11.36
C ALA A 2 17.07 17.91 11.51
N ASN A 3 16.02 18.61 11.94
CA ASN A 3 14.67 18.08 12.04
C ASN A 3 14.23 17.69 10.62
N LYS A 4 14.29 16.41 10.27
CA LYS A 4 13.79 15.91 8.98
C LYS A 4 12.27 16.01 9.05
N THR A 5 11.73 17.17 8.71
CA THR A 5 10.31 17.36 8.42
C THR A 5 9.92 16.25 7.45
N SER A 6 9.04 15.33 7.87
CA SER A 6 8.71 14.17 7.04
C SER A 6 8.14 14.68 5.72
N PHE A 7 8.36 13.97 4.61
CA PHE A 7 7.83 14.37 3.29
C PHE A 7 6.32 14.70 3.31
N TYR A 8 5.59 14.14 4.27
CA TYR A 8 4.16 14.37 4.44
C TYR A 8 3.83 15.61 5.27
N ASP A 9 4.75 16.11 6.10
CA ASP A 9 4.51 17.26 6.97
C ASP A 9 4.36 18.57 6.17
N LYS A 10 4.90 18.64 4.95
CA LYS A 10 4.62 19.74 4.00
C LYS A 10 3.21 19.73 3.42
N TYR A 11 2.50 18.59 3.49
CA TYR A 11 1.15 18.43 2.95
C TYR A 11 0.08 18.35 4.03
N PHE A 12 0.48 18.07 5.28
CA PHE A 12 -0.41 17.99 6.42
C PHE A 12 0.03 18.98 7.49
N SER A 13 -0.73 20.07 7.63
CA SER A 13 -0.57 21.06 8.70
C SER A 13 -0.93 20.53 10.09
N ASN A 14 -1.56 19.35 10.17
CA ASN A 14 -2.04 18.73 11.41
C ASN A 14 -1.82 17.21 11.41
N VAL A 15 -1.15 16.71 12.45
CA VAL A 15 -0.89 15.28 12.69
C VAL A 15 -2.18 14.45 12.73
N GLU A 16 -3.25 14.96 13.33
CA GLU A 16 -4.53 14.25 13.37
C GLU A 16 -5.20 14.20 11.99
N GLY A 17 -5.04 15.25 11.18
CA GLY A 17 -5.46 15.24 9.77
C GLY A 17 -4.73 14.17 8.96
N ARG A 18 -3.41 14.09 9.14
CA ARG A 18 -2.53 13.09 8.54
C ARG A 18 -2.96 11.66 8.90
N LYS A 19 -3.19 11.37 10.19
CA LYS A 19 -3.67 10.06 10.68
C LYS A 19 -5.04 9.70 10.11
N ARG A 20 -5.98 10.65 10.03
CA ARG A 20 -7.32 10.41 9.44
C ARG A 20 -7.24 10.03 7.97
N VAL A 21 -6.38 10.70 7.18
CA VAL A 21 -6.19 10.37 5.76
C VAL A 21 -5.55 9.00 5.60
N ALA A 22 -4.51 8.69 6.36
CA ALA A 22 -3.90 7.36 6.39
C ALA A 22 -4.94 6.27 6.69
N LEU A 23 -5.77 6.47 7.72
CA LEU A 23 -6.81 5.52 8.11
C LEU A 23 -7.84 5.32 6.98
N LYS A 24 -8.30 6.40 6.35
CA LYS A 24 -9.28 6.35 5.25
C LYS A 24 -8.73 5.61 4.02
N LEU A 25 -7.46 5.85 3.67
CA LEU A 25 -6.78 5.13 2.60
C LEU A 25 -6.68 3.64 2.92
N ALA A 26 -6.22 3.31 4.14
CA ALA A 26 -6.06 1.93 4.56
C ALA A 26 -7.39 1.16 4.58
N GLN A 27 -8.47 1.77 5.08
CA GLN A 27 -9.80 1.17 5.08
C GLN A 27 -10.33 0.91 3.66
N LYS A 28 -10.17 1.88 2.75
CA LYS A 28 -10.58 1.72 1.35
C LYS A 28 -9.83 0.59 0.67
N SER A 29 -8.50 0.56 0.80
CA SER A 29 -7.69 -0.50 0.19
C SER A 29 -7.97 -1.87 0.79
N LYS A 30 -8.19 -1.98 2.10
CA LYS A 30 -8.63 -3.25 2.73
C LYS A 30 -9.97 -3.72 2.20
N LYS A 31 -10.94 -2.82 2.02
CA LYS A 31 -12.26 -3.15 1.45
C LYS A 31 -12.18 -3.59 -0.02
N ILE A 32 -11.23 -3.06 -0.79
CA ILE A 32 -11.01 -3.51 -2.17
C ILE A 32 -10.34 -4.88 -2.14
N LEU A 33 -9.30 -5.06 -1.33
CA LEU A 33 -8.58 -6.33 -1.19
C LEU A 33 -9.47 -7.49 -0.73
N SER A 34 -10.47 -7.22 0.11
CA SER A 34 -11.42 -8.24 0.59
C SER A 34 -12.34 -8.80 -0.50
N LYS A 35 -12.37 -8.20 -1.70
CA LYS A 35 -13.13 -8.73 -2.85
C LYS A 35 -12.35 -9.80 -3.62
N TYR A 36 -11.05 -9.91 -3.40
CA TYR A 36 -10.18 -10.87 -4.08
C TYR A 36 -10.00 -12.13 -3.25
N HIS A 37 -9.63 -13.22 -3.91
CA HIS A 37 -9.33 -14.47 -3.24
C HIS A 37 -8.16 -14.28 -2.24
N PRO A 38 -8.31 -14.63 -0.95
CA PRO A 38 -7.31 -14.33 0.08
C PRO A 38 -5.91 -14.91 -0.23
N GLN A 39 -5.85 -16.09 -0.83
CA GLN A 39 -4.57 -16.70 -1.23
C GLN A 39 -3.87 -15.92 -2.34
N LEU A 40 -4.62 -15.37 -3.30
CA LEU A 40 -4.04 -14.54 -4.36
C LEU A 40 -3.45 -13.25 -3.77
N VAL A 41 -4.18 -12.60 -2.86
CA VAL A 41 -3.70 -11.41 -2.15
C VAL A 41 -2.41 -11.71 -1.38
N GLU A 42 -2.34 -12.85 -0.69
CA GLU A 42 -1.17 -13.25 0.07
C GLU A 42 0.04 -13.59 -0.81
N ILE A 43 -0.18 -14.27 -1.95
CA ILE A 43 0.88 -14.56 -2.93
C ILE A 43 1.48 -13.26 -3.49
N VAL A 44 0.62 -12.33 -3.91
CA VAL A 44 1.07 -11.02 -4.44
C VAL A 44 1.81 -10.24 -3.36
N ARG A 45 1.31 -10.24 -2.11
CA ARG A 45 1.97 -9.59 -0.97
C ARG A 45 3.37 -10.14 -0.72
N ARG A 46 3.52 -11.47 -0.64
CA ARG A 46 4.83 -12.11 -0.40
C ARG A 46 5.84 -11.79 -1.49
N ARG A 47 5.43 -11.91 -2.76
CA ARG A 47 6.31 -11.62 -3.91
C ARG A 47 6.73 -10.14 -3.96
N LYS A 48 5.82 -9.23 -3.62
CA LYS A 48 6.15 -7.81 -3.51
C LYS A 48 7.16 -7.56 -2.37
N ASN A 49 6.94 -8.18 -1.21
CA ASN A 49 7.84 -8.07 -0.06
C ASN A 49 9.22 -8.69 -0.32
N SER A 50 9.32 -9.66 -1.24
CA SER A 50 10.60 -10.21 -1.70
C SER A 50 11.30 -9.36 -2.77
N GLY A 51 10.82 -8.15 -3.04
CA GLY A 51 11.43 -7.21 -3.98
C GLY A 51 11.08 -7.44 -5.46
N LYS A 52 10.17 -8.36 -5.79
CA LYS A 52 9.73 -8.52 -7.19
C LYS A 52 8.92 -7.32 -7.64
N SER A 53 9.17 -6.86 -8.87
CA SER A 53 8.37 -5.81 -9.49
C SER A 53 6.95 -6.28 -9.79
N LEU A 54 5.98 -5.37 -9.81
CA LEU A 54 4.58 -5.71 -10.12
C LEU A 54 4.42 -6.37 -11.50
N ARG A 55 5.24 -5.95 -12.47
CA ARG A 55 5.29 -6.55 -13.81
C ARG A 55 5.72 -8.01 -13.78
N GLN A 56 6.77 -8.33 -13.03
CA GLN A 56 7.23 -9.72 -12.86
C GLN A 56 6.16 -10.57 -12.16
N ILE A 57 5.51 -10.03 -11.11
CA ILE A 57 4.45 -10.76 -10.40
C ILE A 57 3.27 -11.06 -11.33
N TYR A 58 2.89 -10.11 -12.18
CA TYR A 58 1.84 -10.26 -13.18
C TYR A 58 2.17 -11.37 -14.19
N GLN A 59 3.38 -11.37 -14.73
CA GLN A 59 3.85 -12.41 -15.67
C GLN A 59 3.94 -13.79 -15.01
N ASP A 60 4.54 -13.87 -13.81
CA ASP A 60 4.69 -15.12 -13.05
C ASP A 60 3.35 -15.73 -12.56
N LEU A 61 2.24 -15.00 -12.68
CA LEU A 61 0.89 -15.46 -12.31
C LEU A 61 -0.02 -15.61 -13.53
N GLY A 62 0.56 -15.77 -14.72
CA GLY A 62 -0.18 -16.02 -15.95
C GLY A 62 -0.98 -14.83 -16.44
N GLU A 63 -0.45 -13.61 -16.21
CA GLU A 63 -1.04 -12.36 -16.71
C GLU A 63 -2.47 -12.10 -16.19
N ASN A 64 -2.78 -12.61 -15.00
CA ASN A 64 -4.06 -12.35 -14.34
C ASN A 64 -4.21 -10.84 -14.03
N PRO A 65 -5.23 -10.16 -14.58
CA PRO A 65 -5.42 -8.71 -14.41
C PRO A 65 -5.64 -8.29 -12.95
N ASP A 66 -6.16 -9.18 -12.10
CA ASP A 66 -6.37 -8.90 -10.68
C ASP A 66 -5.07 -8.59 -9.93
N VAL A 67 -3.96 -9.18 -10.39
CA VAL A 67 -2.63 -9.01 -9.77
C VAL A 67 -2.20 -7.54 -9.75
N LEU A 68 -2.50 -6.80 -10.82
CA LEU A 68 -2.14 -5.38 -10.92
C LEU A 68 -2.91 -4.56 -9.90
N ASN A 69 -4.22 -4.80 -9.77
CA ASN A 69 -5.02 -4.06 -8.80
C ASN A 69 -4.67 -4.45 -7.36
N ILE A 70 -4.45 -5.74 -7.08
CA ILE A 70 -3.99 -6.20 -5.76
C ILE A 70 -2.66 -5.53 -5.41
N GLY A 71 -1.69 -5.54 -6.33
CA GLY A 71 -0.39 -4.90 -6.13
C GLY A 71 -0.50 -3.40 -5.85
N LEU A 72 -1.38 -2.70 -6.59
CA LEU A 72 -1.69 -1.30 -6.37
C LEU A 72 -2.27 -1.06 -4.97
N GLN A 73 -3.28 -1.84 -4.55
CA GLN A 73 -3.88 -1.67 -3.21
C GLN A 73 -2.88 -1.96 -2.08
N LEU A 74 -1.99 -2.95 -2.26
CA LEU A 74 -0.90 -3.20 -1.32
C LEU A 74 0.11 -2.05 -1.28
N SER A 75 0.32 -1.32 -2.38
CA SER A 75 1.15 -0.10 -2.40
C SER A 75 0.48 1.04 -1.65
N ILE A 76 -0.83 1.22 -1.84
CA ILE A 76 -1.60 2.22 -1.09
C ILE A 76 -1.58 1.93 0.40
N LEU A 77 -1.66 0.66 0.83
CA LEU A 77 -1.51 0.29 2.24
C LEU A 77 -0.16 0.69 2.81
N SER A 78 0.94 0.42 2.10
CA SER A 78 2.27 0.82 2.58
C SER A 78 2.42 2.35 2.64
N GLN A 79 1.91 3.07 1.63
CA GLN A 79 1.88 4.53 1.66
C GLN A 79 1.02 5.08 2.80
N ALA A 80 -0.09 4.41 3.14
CA ALA A 80 -0.90 4.81 4.29
C ALA A 80 -0.14 4.67 5.62
N GLU A 81 0.72 3.65 5.76
CA GLU A 81 1.60 3.51 6.94
C GLU A 81 2.67 4.60 6.98
N ASP A 82 3.26 4.94 5.82
CA ASP A 82 4.24 6.03 5.69
C ASP A 82 3.58 7.39 6.03
N ILE A 83 2.37 7.62 5.50
CA ILE A 83 1.55 8.77 5.87
C ILE A 83 1.18 8.71 7.35
N ARG A 84 0.98 7.56 7.99
CA ARG A 84 0.69 7.55 9.44
C ARG A 84 1.91 7.94 10.28
N GLY A 85 3.12 7.77 9.75
CA GLY A 85 4.39 7.92 10.50
C GLY A 85 4.85 6.62 11.15
N ASN A 86 4.45 5.48 10.59
CA ASN A 86 4.86 4.15 11.06
C ASN A 86 5.98 3.58 10.17
N LYS A 87 7.14 4.24 10.12
CA LYS A 87 8.41 3.67 9.64
C LYS A 87 9.59 4.39 10.27
#